data_AF-A0A2M8DBZ4-F1
#
_entry.id   AF-A0A2M8DBZ4-F1
#
_cell.length_a   1.000
_cell.length_b   1.000
_cell.length_c   1.000
_cell.angle_alpha   90.00
_cell.angle_beta   90.00
_cell.angle_gamma   90.00
#
_symmetry.space_group_name_H-M   'P 1'
#
loop_
_entity.id
_entity.type
_entity.pdbx_description
1 polymer ?
#
loop_
_entity_poly.entity_id
_entity_poly.type
_entity_poly.pdbx_seq_one_letter_code
_entity_poly.pdbx_strand_id
1 'polypeptide(L)'
;MVILYIKKMSRIKLMKKLSKTNFQKVVNYIKRNGRELDQRLFSSYFENGTKEDVLKELKKYQNNDGGFGHGIEPDFRSPSSSPIATTMAIEYL
;
A
#
# COMPACT_ATOMS: atom_id res chain seq x y z
N MET A 1 13.57 26.97 -14.68
CA MET A 1 13.03 25.63 -14.99
C MET A 1 14.10 24.55 -15.25
N VAL A 2 15.26 24.87 -15.84
CA VAL A 2 16.33 23.89 -16.14
C VAL A 2 17.00 23.30 -14.88
N ILE A 3 17.27 24.12 -13.85
CA ILE A 3 17.90 23.68 -12.60
C ILE A 3 17.01 22.68 -11.82
N LEU A 4 15.68 22.84 -11.88
CA LEU A 4 14.73 21.94 -11.22
C LEU A 4 14.72 20.55 -11.88
N TYR A 5 14.84 20.50 -13.21
CA TYR A 5 14.90 19.27 -13.98
C TYR A 5 16.20 18.51 -13.73
N ILE A 6 17.34 19.21 -13.69
CA ILE A 6 18.65 18.62 -13.37
C ILE A 6 18.68 18.07 -11.94
N LYS A 7 18.10 18.78 -10.95
CA LYS A 7 17.96 18.28 -9.57
C LYS A 7 17.04 17.05 -9.48
N LYS A 8 15.95 16.99 -10.27
CA LYS A 8 15.07 15.82 -10.36
C LYS A 8 15.80 14.61 -10.96
N MET A 9 16.58 14.83 -12.02
CA MET A 9 17.40 13.80 -12.68
C MET A 9 18.54 13.28 -11.77
N SER A 10 19.17 14.18 -11.01
CA SER A 10 20.15 13.87 -9.97
C SER A 10 19.54 13.05 -8.82
N ARG A 11 18.31 13.39 -8.36
CA ARG A 11 17.57 12.62 -7.35
C ARG A 11 17.20 11.20 -7.81
N ILE A 12 16.83 11.03 -9.08
CA ILE A 12 16.54 9.70 -9.66
C ILE A 12 17.81 8.82 -9.68
N LYS A 13 18.99 9.42 -9.91
CA LYS A 13 20.29 8.73 -9.87
C LYS A 13 20.75 8.37 -8.44
N LEU A 14 20.14 8.97 -7.41
CA LEU A 14 20.46 8.77 -6.00
C LEU A 14 19.41 7.91 -5.25
N MET A 15 18.76 6.98 -5.92
CA MET A 15 17.86 6.03 -5.27
C MET A 15 18.66 4.89 -4.63
N LYS A 16 18.83 4.96 -3.30
CA LYS A 16 19.46 3.88 -2.52
C LYS A 16 18.57 2.64 -2.60
N LYS A 17 19.09 1.55 -3.19
CA LYS A 17 18.41 0.25 -3.24
C LYS A 17 18.84 -0.61 -2.06
N LEU A 18 17.94 -1.46 -1.58
CA LEU A 18 18.29 -2.49 -0.60
C LEU A 18 19.20 -3.54 -1.25
N SER A 19 20.12 -4.10 -0.47
CA SER A 19 20.80 -5.33 -0.87
C SER A 19 19.78 -6.45 -1.01
N LYS A 20 20.05 -7.44 -1.87
CA LYS A 20 19.18 -8.60 -2.07
C LYS A 20 18.80 -9.28 -0.75
N THR A 21 19.77 -9.44 0.16
CA THR A 21 19.57 -10.03 1.48
C THR A 21 18.62 -9.20 2.35
N ASN A 22 18.76 -7.87 2.37
CA ASN A 22 17.88 -7.01 3.17
C ASN A 22 16.48 -6.95 2.57
N PHE A 23 16.37 -6.93 1.25
CA PHE A 23 15.07 -7.01 0.57
C PHE A 23 14.34 -8.31 0.93
N GLN A 24 15.02 -9.46 0.92
CA GLN A 24 14.41 -10.74 1.29
C GLN A 24 13.93 -10.76 2.76
N LYS A 25 14.66 -10.11 3.68
CA LYS A 25 14.21 -9.95 5.07
C LYS A 25 12.92 -9.15 5.17
N VAL A 26 12.79 -8.08 4.38
CA VAL A 26 11.57 -7.26 4.31
C VAL A 26 10.41 -8.06 3.74
N VAL A 27 10.63 -8.79 2.63
CA VAL A 27 9.61 -9.69 2.03
C VAL A 27 9.07 -10.66 3.08
N ASN A 28 9.97 -11.36 3.79
CA ASN A 28 9.58 -12.33 4.80
C ASN A 28 8.83 -11.68 5.98
N TYR A 29 9.23 -10.47 6.36
CA TYR A 29 8.56 -9.72 7.43
C TYR A 29 7.13 -9.32 7.04
N ILE A 30 6.94 -8.79 5.82
CA ILE A 30 5.61 -8.38 5.33
C ILE A 30 4.70 -9.60 5.18
N LYS A 31 5.19 -10.69 4.60
CA LYS A 31 4.41 -11.94 4.46
C LYS A 31 3.98 -12.55 5.78
N ARG A 32 4.74 -12.31 6.86
CA ARG A 32 4.44 -12.86 8.19
C ARG A 32 3.56 -11.94 9.05
N ASN A 33 3.74 -10.62 8.93
CA ASN A 33 3.18 -9.66 9.90
C ASN A 33 2.27 -8.60 9.27
N GLY A 34 2.33 -8.38 7.95
CA GLY A 34 1.46 -7.44 7.27
C GLY A 34 0.01 -7.91 7.29
N ARG A 35 -0.95 -6.99 7.25
CA ARG A 35 -2.36 -7.36 7.03
C ARG A 35 -2.49 -7.94 5.62
N GLU A 36 -3.49 -8.78 5.38
CA GLU A 36 -3.73 -9.34 4.03
C GLU A 36 -3.75 -8.24 2.96
N LEU A 37 -4.42 -7.11 3.23
CA LEU A 37 -4.46 -5.97 2.32
C LEU A 37 -3.06 -5.40 2.01
N ASP A 38 -2.20 -5.23 3.03
CA ASP A 38 -0.83 -4.76 2.86
C ASP A 38 0.03 -5.78 2.10
N GLN A 39 -0.20 -7.08 2.34
CA GLN A 39 0.48 -8.16 1.64
C GLN A 39 0.11 -8.20 0.15
N ARG A 40 -1.18 -8.02 -0.19
CA ARG A 40 -1.63 -7.94 -1.60
C ARG A 40 -1.05 -6.73 -2.29
N LEU A 41 -1.04 -5.57 -1.62
CA LEU A 41 -0.43 -4.35 -2.16
C LEU A 41 1.07 -4.54 -2.38
N PHE A 42 1.78 -5.14 -1.43
CA PHE A 42 3.20 -5.46 -1.62
C PHE A 42 3.42 -6.39 -2.81
N SER A 43 2.62 -7.45 -2.92
CA SER A 43 2.71 -8.42 -4.00
C SER A 43 2.44 -7.81 -5.39
N SER A 44 1.58 -6.79 -5.49
CA SER A 44 1.30 -6.13 -6.77
C SER A 44 2.42 -5.19 -7.22
N TYR A 45 3.19 -4.62 -6.28
CA TYR A 45 4.32 -3.76 -6.60
C TYR A 45 5.64 -4.51 -6.83
N PHE A 46 5.86 -5.62 -6.11
CA PHE A 46 7.19 -6.23 -6.03
C PHE A 46 7.23 -7.71 -6.41
N GLU A 47 6.07 -8.35 -6.63
CA GLU A 47 5.96 -9.75 -7.03
C GLU A 47 5.03 -9.85 -8.26
N ASN A 48 4.43 -11.01 -8.48
CA ASN A 48 3.51 -11.25 -9.61
C ASN A 48 2.04 -11.09 -9.20
N GLY A 49 1.76 -10.32 -8.15
CA GLY A 49 0.39 -10.05 -7.71
C GLY A 49 -0.31 -9.05 -8.64
N THR A 50 -1.64 -9.07 -8.66
CA THR A 50 -2.44 -8.19 -9.54
C THR A 50 -3.10 -7.06 -8.76
N LYS A 51 -3.52 -5.98 -9.45
CA LYS A 51 -4.34 -4.93 -8.83
C LYS A 51 -5.71 -5.49 -8.41
N GLU A 52 -6.23 -6.45 -9.16
CA GLU A 52 -7.49 -7.13 -8.89
C GLU A 52 -7.44 -7.88 -7.56
N ASP A 53 -6.30 -8.48 -7.20
CA ASP A 53 -6.10 -9.10 -5.88
C ASP A 53 -6.20 -8.08 -4.73
N VAL A 54 -5.65 -6.88 -4.93
CA VAL A 54 -5.76 -5.77 -3.96
C VAL A 54 -7.21 -5.33 -3.83
N LEU A 55 -7.90 -5.09 -4.95
CA LEU A 55 -9.31 -4.67 -4.96
C LEU A 55 -10.23 -5.71 -4.30
N LYS A 56 -9.97 -7.00 -4.54
CA LYS A 56 -10.72 -8.09 -3.92
C LYS A 56 -10.56 -8.09 -2.39
N GLU A 57 -9.35 -7.86 -1.90
CA GLU A 57 -9.09 -7.78 -0.46
C GLU A 57 -9.65 -6.49 0.14
N LEU A 58 -9.49 -5.37 -0.55
CA LEU A 58 -10.00 -4.05 -0.16
C LEU A 58 -11.52 -4.07 0.03
N LYS A 59 -12.24 -4.81 -0.81
CA LYS A 59 -13.71 -4.94 -0.72
C LYS A 59 -14.19 -5.51 0.62
N LYS A 60 -13.36 -6.25 1.37
CA LYS A 60 -13.71 -6.74 2.71
C LYS A 60 -13.87 -5.61 3.74
N TYR A 61 -13.35 -4.42 3.43
CA TYR A 61 -13.46 -3.22 4.26
C TYR A 61 -14.62 -2.30 3.85
N GLN A 62 -15.33 -2.62 2.76
CA GLN A 62 -16.44 -1.82 2.24
C GLN A 62 -17.77 -2.22 2.91
N ASN A 63 -18.49 -1.23 3.43
CA ASN A 63 -19.82 -1.37 4.01
C ASN A 63 -20.92 -1.37 2.93
N ASN A 64 -22.14 -1.77 3.31
CA ASN A 64 -23.32 -1.79 2.43
C ASN A 64 -23.73 -0.39 1.90
N ASP A 65 -23.34 0.68 2.60
CA ASP A 65 -23.56 2.06 2.17
C ASP A 65 -22.53 2.52 1.10
N GLY A 66 -21.58 1.66 0.74
CA GLY A 66 -20.51 1.93 -0.20
C GLY A 66 -19.29 2.62 0.41
N GLY A 67 -19.38 3.09 1.65
CA GLY A 67 -18.25 3.64 2.41
C GLY A 67 -17.31 2.56 2.94
N PHE A 68 -16.20 2.97 3.54
CA PHE A 68 -15.19 2.05 4.08
C PHE A 68 -15.06 2.18 5.59
N GLY A 69 -14.75 1.05 6.25
CA GLY A 69 -14.57 0.95 7.69
C GLY A 69 -13.74 -0.28 8.07
N HIS A 70 -14.18 -1.03 9.07
CA HIS A 70 -13.58 -2.29 9.52
C HIS A 70 -12.07 -2.25 9.80
N GLY A 71 -11.57 -1.13 10.32
CA GLY A 71 -10.14 -1.00 10.68
C GLY A 71 -9.19 -0.93 9.47
N ILE A 72 -9.68 -0.43 8.33
CA ILE A 72 -8.82 -0.20 7.15
C ILE A 72 -7.68 0.78 7.45
N GLU A 73 -7.94 1.80 8.27
CA GLU A 73 -6.93 2.68 8.87
C GLU A 73 -6.41 2.00 10.15
N PRO A 74 -5.12 1.61 10.21
CA PRO A 74 -4.56 0.85 11.33
C PRO A 74 -4.79 1.46 12.71
N ASP A 75 -4.78 2.80 12.80
CA ASP A 75 -4.97 3.54 14.06
C ASP A 75 -6.46 3.83 14.35
N PHE A 76 -7.36 3.48 13.44
CA PHE A 76 -8.80 3.72 13.54
C PHE A 76 -9.60 2.43 13.28
N ARG A 77 -10.02 1.76 14.36
CA ARG A 77 -10.66 0.43 14.32
C ARG A 77 -12.19 0.44 14.22
N SER A 78 -12.81 1.58 13.93
CA SER A 78 -14.27 1.65 13.83
C SER A 78 -14.75 0.75 12.69
N PRO A 79 -15.81 -0.05 12.90
CA PRO A 79 -16.45 -0.80 11.82
C PRO A 79 -17.23 0.11 10.87
N SER A 80 -17.73 1.25 11.35
CA SER A 80 -18.59 2.14 10.60
C SER A 80 -17.85 2.89 9.50
N SER A 81 -18.59 3.23 8.44
CA SER A 81 -18.12 4.11 7.38
C SER A 81 -17.68 5.46 7.94
N SER A 82 -16.52 5.97 7.49
CA SER A 82 -16.05 7.29 7.88
C SER A 82 -15.23 7.96 6.77
N PRO A 83 -15.13 9.30 6.75
CA PRO A 83 -14.28 10.00 5.79
C PRO A 83 -12.82 9.54 5.84
N ILE A 84 -12.26 9.31 7.03
CA ILE A 84 -10.86 8.88 7.17
C ILE A 84 -10.65 7.47 6.61
N ALA A 85 -11.57 6.54 6.86
CA ALA A 85 -11.48 5.19 6.36
C ALA A 85 -11.67 5.14 4.83
N THR A 86 -12.56 5.97 4.28
CA THR A 86 -12.72 6.11 2.82
C THR A 86 -11.49 6.75 2.17
N THR A 87 -10.89 7.77 2.78
CA THR A 87 -9.61 8.32 2.29
C THR A 87 -8.53 7.25 2.27
N MET A 88 -8.41 6.45 3.33
CA MET A 88 -7.46 5.35 3.37
C MET A 88 -7.72 4.32 2.27
N ALA A 89 -8.98 4.00 1.96
CA ALA A 89 -9.32 3.08 0.86
C ALA A 89 -8.86 3.60 -0.52
N ILE A 90 -8.93 4.92 -0.75
CA ILE A 90 -8.52 5.54 -2.02
C ILE A 90 -7.02 5.39 -2.26
N GLU A 91 -6.19 5.37 -1.21
CA GLU A 91 -4.73 5.16 -1.31
C GLU A 91 -4.36 3.77 -1.87
N TYR A 92 -5.30 2.81 -1.92
CA TYR A 92 -5.07 1.48 -2.48
C TYR A 92 -5.45 1.33 -3.97
N LEU A 93 -5.97 2.37 -4.63
CA LEU A 93 -6.40 2.34 -6.05
C LEU A 93 -5.26 2.73 -7.01
#